data_AF-A0A9W8F1N9-F1
#
_entry.id   AF-A0A9W8F1N9-F1
#
_cell.length_a   1.000
_cell.length_b   1.000
_cell.length_c   1.000
_cell.angle_alpha   90.00
_cell.angle_beta   90.00
_cell.angle_gamma   90.00
#
_symmetry.space_group_name_H-M   'P 1'
#
loop_
_entity.id
_entity.type
_entity.pdbx_description
1 polymer ?
#
loop_
_entity_poly.entity_id
_entity_poly.type
_entity_poly.pdbx_seq_one_letter_code
_entity_poly.pdbx_strand_id
1 'polypeptide(L)'
;MSTTSPTVLSEFEPSARQPTALPPYETRVPEAMNNYNLPCDPHLIAEKVQRLGEQFPTFANKSADDLEDLLRFEDLFQAHIDGLEQVQLMRTLEYELREENERLAEVNLSSEDELRKMRDSVAELQMFASSLTSRLYELVQEHLDLQKPYSPMLLLQRLRDEVKALDEQADSTARAFMAKEEAIEFAECEDFVKAYKQLRLRFHSSEARCRLADAAYRSGSLSGVPLSLDR
;
A
#
# COMPACT_ATOMS: atom_id res chain seq x y z
N MET A 1 -15.89 -14.15 17.12
CA MET A 1 -16.62 -14.56 15.91
C MET A 1 -16.83 -13.33 15.07
N SER A 2 -16.10 -13.23 13.97
CA SER A 2 -16.30 -12.32 12.81
C SER A 2 -14.99 -12.28 12.05
N THR A 3 -15.01 -12.75 10.80
CA THR A 3 -14.25 -12.25 9.63
C THR A 3 -14.48 -13.22 8.47
N THR A 4 -15.33 -12.81 7.52
CA THR A 4 -14.97 -12.49 6.11
C THR A 4 -14.72 -13.70 5.22
N SER A 5 -15.73 -14.01 4.43
CA SER A 5 -15.66 -14.76 3.18
C SER A 5 -14.79 -14.04 2.14
N PRO A 6 -13.98 -14.76 1.33
CA PRO A 6 -13.49 -14.25 0.07
C PRO A 6 -14.37 -14.77 -1.08
N THR A 7 -14.93 -13.82 -1.81
CA THR A 7 -15.53 -13.99 -3.13
C THR A 7 -14.42 -13.83 -4.19
N VAL A 8 -14.65 -14.49 -5.33
CA VAL A 8 -14.18 -14.21 -6.70
C VAL A 8 -12.93 -14.94 -7.19
N LEU A 9 -13.16 -15.68 -8.29
CA LEU A 9 -12.40 -15.81 -9.55
C LEU A 9 -12.21 -17.31 -9.88
N SER A 10 -13.23 -17.96 -10.46
CA SER A 10 -13.36 -18.08 -11.92
C SER A 10 -12.07 -18.54 -12.59
N GLU A 11 -11.69 -19.79 -12.33
CA GLU A 11 -10.73 -20.53 -13.14
C GLU A 11 -11.32 -20.72 -14.54
N PHE A 12 -10.87 -19.89 -15.47
CA PHE A 12 -11.08 -20.11 -16.89
C PHE A 12 -10.04 -21.14 -17.34
N GLU A 13 -10.39 -22.42 -17.30
CA GLU A 13 -9.58 -23.46 -17.93
C GLU A 13 -9.52 -23.19 -19.44
N PRO A 14 -8.31 -23.12 -20.06
CA PRO A 14 -8.22 -23.08 -21.50
C PRO A 14 -8.60 -24.47 -22.02
N SER A 15 -9.85 -24.61 -22.47
CA SER A 15 -10.29 -25.79 -23.22
C SER A 15 -9.33 -25.99 -24.39
N ALA A 16 -8.50 -27.02 -24.30
CA ALA A 16 -7.59 -27.44 -25.35
C ALA A 16 -8.42 -27.92 -26.54
N ARG A 17 -8.83 -26.98 -27.39
CA ARG A 17 -9.40 -27.28 -28.70
C ARG A 17 -8.29 -27.95 -29.51
N GLN A 18 -8.44 -29.26 -29.71
CA GLN A 18 -7.66 -29.98 -30.72
C GLN A 18 -7.78 -29.20 -32.03
N PRO A 19 -6.70 -29.03 -32.80
CA PRO A 19 -6.78 -28.38 -34.09
C PRO A 19 -7.61 -29.28 -35.01
N THR A 20 -8.90 -28.96 -35.15
CA THR A 20 -9.75 -29.55 -36.18
C THR A 20 -9.16 -29.11 -37.50
N ALA A 21 -8.41 -29.99 -38.15
CA ALA A 21 -7.88 -29.75 -39.48
C ALA A 21 -9.05 -29.36 -40.39
N LEU A 22 -9.04 -28.12 -40.86
CA LEU A 22 -10.03 -27.64 -41.80
C LEU A 22 -9.88 -28.51 -43.07
N PRO A 23 -10.99 -29.00 -43.65
CA PRO A 23 -10.92 -29.73 -44.91
C PRO A 23 -10.21 -28.88 -45.98
N PRO A 24 -9.48 -29.52 -46.91
CA PRO A 24 -8.67 -28.83 -47.91
C PRO A 24 -9.48 -27.77 -48.68
N TYR A 25 -8.82 -26.65 -48.96
CA TYR A 25 -9.41 -25.42 -49.50
C TYR A 25 -10.26 -25.62 -50.77
N GLU A 26 -9.99 -26.68 -51.53
CA GLU A 26 -10.71 -27.04 -52.76
C GLU A 26 -12.19 -27.40 -52.53
N THR A 27 -12.62 -27.78 -51.32
CA THR A 27 -14.04 -28.04 -51.01
C THR A 27 -14.75 -26.85 -50.34
N ARG A 28 -14.05 -25.74 -50.11
CA ARG A 28 -14.60 -24.51 -49.51
C ARG A 28 -14.88 -23.40 -50.49
N VAL A 29 -14.44 -23.54 -51.72
CA VAL A 29 -14.87 -22.66 -52.80
C VAL A 29 -16.31 -23.09 -53.08
N PRO A 30 -17.33 -22.25 -52.80
CA PRO A 30 -18.65 -22.48 -53.38
C PRO A 30 -18.42 -22.66 -54.87
N GLU A 31 -19.01 -23.70 -55.48
CA GLU A 31 -18.95 -23.92 -56.93
C GLU A 31 -19.00 -22.56 -57.63
N ALA A 32 -18.06 -22.30 -58.55
CA ALA A 32 -18.03 -21.05 -59.28
C ALA A 32 -19.46 -20.78 -59.77
N MET A 33 -20.09 -19.72 -59.23
CA MET A 33 -21.44 -19.30 -59.56
C MET A 33 -21.43 -18.85 -61.03
N ASN A 34 -21.45 -19.83 -61.93
CA ASN A 34 -21.78 -19.66 -63.32
C ASN A 34 -23.29 -19.40 -63.35
N ASN A 35 -23.62 -18.13 -63.15
CA ASN A 35 -24.96 -17.57 -62.98
C ASN A 35 -25.77 -17.52 -64.30
N TYR A 36 -25.73 -18.58 -65.11
CA TYR A 36 -26.64 -18.77 -66.25
C TYR A 36 -27.30 -20.15 -66.29
N ASN A 37 -27.25 -20.92 -65.21
CA ASN A 37 -28.15 -22.06 -65.03
C ASN A 37 -29.29 -21.63 -64.10
N LEU A 38 -30.30 -20.96 -64.65
CA LEU A 38 -31.59 -20.87 -63.95
C LEU A 38 -32.04 -22.31 -63.66
N PRO A 39 -32.35 -22.67 -62.42
CA PRO A 39 -33.00 -23.95 -62.15
C PRO A 39 -34.27 -24.03 -62.99
N CYS A 40 -34.40 -25.00 -63.89
CA CYS A 40 -35.64 -25.22 -64.62
C CYS A 40 -36.81 -25.63 -63.68
N ASP A 41 -36.49 -25.99 -62.43
CA ASP A 41 -37.44 -26.44 -61.43
C ASP A 41 -38.14 -25.26 -60.72
N PRO A 42 -39.47 -25.09 -60.92
CA PRO A 42 -40.24 -23.99 -60.33
C PRO A 42 -40.16 -23.94 -58.79
N HIS A 43 -40.00 -25.10 -58.16
CA HIS A 43 -39.89 -25.22 -56.70
C HIS A 43 -38.60 -24.61 -56.15
N LEU A 44 -37.48 -24.75 -56.85
CA LEU A 44 -36.18 -24.26 -56.38
C LEU A 44 -36.09 -22.74 -56.53
N ILE A 45 -36.74 -22.18 -57.57
CA ILE A 45 -36.90 -20.74 -57.75
C ILE A 45 -37.77 -20.18 -56.63
N ALA A 46 -38.91 -20.83 -56.33
CA ALA A 46 -39.80 -20.40 -55.26
C ALA A 46 -39.09 -20.41 -53.88
N GLU A 47 -38.30 -21.44 -53.60
CA GLU A 47 -37.52 -21.53 -52.35
C GLU A 47 -36.45 -20.44 -52.24
N LYS A 48 -35.77 -20.10 -53.34
CA LYS A 48 -34.79 -19.01 -53.37
C LYS A 48 -35.44 -17.63 -53.23
N VAL A 49 -36.58 -17.40 -53.87
CA VAL A 49 -37.37 -16.17 -53.72
C VAL A 49 -37.90 -16.03 -52.30
N GLN A 50 -38.33 -17.14 -51.68
CA GLN A 50 -38.74 -17.16 -50.27
C GLN A 50 -37.58 -16.77 -49.35
N ARG A 51 -36.39 -17.37 -49.52
CA ARG A 51 -35.19 -17.00 -48.76
C ARG A 51 -34.79 -15.54 -48.97
N LEU A 52 -34.92 -15.02 -50.20
CA LEU A 52 -34.65 -13.62 -50.50
C LEU A 52 -35.64 -12.70 -49.77
N GLY A 53 -36.93 -13.05 -49.74
CA GLY A 53 -37.94 -12.31 -48.99
C GLY A 53 -37.73 -12.34 -47.48
N GLU A 54 -37.26 -13.47 -46.94
CA GLU A 54 -36.99 -13.65 -45.51
C GLU A 54 -35.71 -12.94 -45.04
N GLN A 55 -34.64 -12.97 -45.84
CA GLN A 55 -33.32 -12.47 -45.43
C GLN A 55 -33.02 -11.06 -45.97
N PHE A 56 -33.59 -10.70 -47.12
CA PHE A 56 -33.27 -9.47 -47.86
C PHE A 56 -34.55 -8.81 -48.41
N PRO A 57 -35.48 -8.39 -47.54
CA PRO A 57 -36.79 -7.88 -47.95
C PRO A 57 -36.71 -6.63 -48.84
N THR A 58 -35.65 -5.83 -48.70
CA THR A 58 -35.38 -4.64 -49.55
C THR A 58 -35.04 -5.02 -50.99
N PHE A 59 -34.45 -6.19 -51.21
CA PHE A 59 -34.16 -6.71 -52.55
C PHE A 59 -35.35 -7.50 -53.13
N ALA A 60 -36.18 -8.11 -52.29
CA ALA A 60 -37.36 -8.85 -52.71
C ALA A 60 -38.49 -7.95 -53.27
N ASN A 61 -38.50 -6.66 -52.91
CA ASN A 61 -39.52 -5.69 -53.36
C ASN A 61 -39.20 -5.00 -54.71
N LYS A 62 -38.08 -5.33 -55.35
CA LYS A 62 -37.60 -4.69 -56.58
C LYS A 62 -37.94 -5.52 -57.83
N SER A 63 -38.06 -4.86 -58.99
CA SER A 63 -38.32 -5.54 -60.25
C SER A 63 -37.08 -6.27 -60.78
N ALA A 64 -37.27 -7.22 -61.71
CA ALA A 64 -36.16 -7.97 -62.30
C ALA A 64 -35.17 -7.06 -63.04
N ASP A 65 -35.68 -6.05 -63.75
CA ASP A 65 -34.88 -5.05 -64.46
C ASP A 65 -34.07 -4.19 -63.47
N ASP A 66 -34.66 -3.78 -62.35
CA ASP A 66 -33.97 -3.03 -61.30
C ASP A 66 -32.86 -3.85 -60.63
N LEU A 67 -33.05 -5.17 -60.46
CA LEU A 67 -32.03 -6.07 -59.92
C LEU A 67 -30.88 -6.25 -60.91
N GLU A 68 -31.18 -6.36 -62.21
CA GLU A 68 -30.17 -6.48 -63.25
C GLU A 68 -29.33 -5.20 -63.35
N ASP A 69 -29.97 -4.02 -63.27
CA ASP A 69 -29.28 -2.73 -63.20
C ASP A 69 -28.44 -2.58 -61.93
N LEU A 70 -28.93 -3.06 -60.78
CA LEU A 70 -28.17 -3.06 -59.53
C LEU A 70 -26.93 -3.97 -59.59
N LEU A 71 -27.01 -5.09 -60.31
CA LEU A 71 -25.88 -6.00 -60.49
C LEU A 71 -24.90 -5.51 -61.57
N ARG A 72 -25.38 -4.68 -62.51
CA ARG A 72 -24.60 -4.15 -63.62
C ARG A 72 -23.85 -2.87 -63.27
N PHE A 73 -24.40 -2.05 -62.38
CA PHE A 73 -23.81 -0.78 -61.95
C PHE A 73 -23.47 -0.80 -60.46
N GLU A 74 -22.17 -0.88 -60.14
CA GLU A 74 -21.65 -0.91 -58.77
C GLU A 74 -22.05 0.33 -57.95
N ASP A 75 -22.10 1.50 -58.59
CA ASP A 75 -22.51 2.75 -57.94
C ASP A 75 -23.98 2.72 -57.48
N LEU A 76 -24.87 2.08 -58.26
CA LEU A 76 -26.28 1.93 -57.90
C LEU A 76 -26.47 0.92 -56.77
N PHE A 77 -25.66 -0.14 -56.78
CA PHE A 77 -25.61 -1.10 -55.69
C PHE A 77 -25.16 -0.45 -54.39
N GLN A 78 -24.06 0.29 -54.43
CA GLN A 78 -23.51 0.97 -53.27
C GLN A 78 -24.48 2.03 -52.74
N ALA A 79 -25.11 2.81 -53.62
CA ALA A 79 -26.14 3.79 -53.23
C ALA A 79 -27.37 3.12 -52.60
N HIS A 80 -27.75 1.93 -53.06
CA HIS A 80 -28.81 1.16 -52.43
C HIS A 80 -28.41 0.68 -51.04
N ILE A 81 -27.21 0.09 -50.88
CA ILE A 81 -26.69 -0.36 -49.58
C ILE A 81 -26.58 0.80 -48.59
N ASP A 82 -26.09 1.95 -49.04
CA ASP A 82 -26.00 3.18 -48.26
C ASP A 82 -27.39 3.76 -47.91
N GLY A 83 -28.41 3.40 -48.69
CA GLY A 83 -29.81 3.72 -48.43
C GLY A 83 -30.49 2.81 -47.41
N LEU A 84 -29.90 1.67 -47.04
CA LEU A 84 -30.48 0.81 -46.00
C LEU A 84 -30.37 1.50 -44.63
N GLU A 85 -31.51 1.58 -43.93
CA GLU A 85 -31.60 2.16 -42.58
C GLU A 85 -30.59 1.54 -41.61
N GLN A 86 -30.35 0.23 -41.71
CA GLN A 86 -29.38 -0.49 -40.87
C GLN A 86 -27.95 0.00 -41.09
N VAL A 87 -27.56 0.27 -42.35
CA VAL A 87 -26.22 0.76 -42.70
C VAL A 87 -26.06 2.22 -42.30
N GLN A 88 -27.10 3.04 -42.48
CA GLN A 88 -27.10 4.43 -42.02
C GLN A 88 -27.00 4.52 -40.50
N LEU A 89 -27.80 3.74 -39.77
CA LEU A 89 -27.76 3.68 -38.31
C LEU A 89 -26.38 3.24 -37.81
N MET A 90 -25.79 2.22 -38.44
CA MET A 90 -24.44 1.75 -38.11
C MET A 90 -23.39 2.84 -38.34
N ARG A 91 -23.42 3.53 -39.48
CA ARG A 91 -22.48 4.63 -39.77
C ARG A 91 -22.63 5.80 -38.78
N THR A 92 -23.86 6.15 -38.43
CA THR A 92 -24.12 7.19 -37.43
C THR A 92 -23.57 6.77 -36.07
N LEU A 93 -23.80 5.53 -35.64
CA LEU A 93 -23.26 5.00 -34.39
C LEU A 93 -21.73 4.95 -34.39
N GLU A 94 -21.10 4.53 -35.50
CA GLU A 94 -19.64 4.55 -35.64
C GLU A 94 -19.07 5.97 -35.53
N TYR A 95 -19.74 6.94 -36.14
CA TYR A 95 -19.37 8.35 -36.05
C TYR A 95 -19.50 8.88 -34.62
N GLU A 96 -20.63 8.65 -33.96
CA GLU A 96 -20.87 9.06 -32.57
C GLU A 96 -19.85 8.41 -31.62
N LEU A 97 -19.55 7.12 -31.79
CA LEU A 97 -18.55 6.43 -30.99
C LEU A 97 -17.14 7.00 -31.19
N ARG A 98 -16.81 7.38 -32.42
CA ARG A 98 -15.52 8.00 -32.73
C ARG A 98 -15.41 9.39 -32.08
N GLU A 99 -16.45 10.20 -32.22
CA GLU A 99 -16.50 11.54 -31.64
C GLU A 99 -16.45 11.50 -30.10
N GLU A 100 -17.22 10.63 -29.46
CA GLU A 100 -17.17 10.48 -28.00
C GLU A 100 -15.83 9.92 -27.51
N ASN A 101 -15.21 8.99 -28.24
CA ASN A 101 -13.87 8.51 -27.89
C ASN A 101 -12.82 9.60 -28.01
N GLU A 102 -12.89 10.45 -29.04
CA GLU A 102 -11.99 11.59 -29.22
C GLU A 102 -12.18 12.59 -28.09
N ARG A 103 -13.43 12.95 -27.76
CA ARG A 103 -13.77 13.82 -26.63
C ARG A 103 -13.25 13.26 -25.30
N LEU A 104 -13.41 11.96 -25.05
CA LEU A 104 -12.89 11.31 -23.85
C LEU A 104 -11.37 11.33 -23.81
N ALA A 105 -10.69 11.12 -24.94
CA ALA A 105 -9.24 11.21 -25.02
C ALA A 105 -8.73 12.62 -24.69
N GLU A 106 -9.39 13.66 -25.20
CA GLU A 106 -9.05 15.06 -24.91
C GLU A 106 -9.23 15.41 -23.42
N VAL A 107 -10.34 14.97 -22.81
CA VAL A 107 -10.58 15.17 -21.36
C VAL A 107 -9.52 14.43 -20.53
N ASN A 108 -9.18 13.20 -20.92
CA ASN A 108 -8.15 12.42 -20.22
C ASN A 108 -6.76 13.07 -20.36
N LEU A 109 -6.39 13.54 -21.55
CA LEU A 109 -5.12 14.21 -21.80
C LEU A 109 -5.02 15.56 -21.05
N SER A 110 -6.09 16.34 -21.03
CA SER A 110 -6.11 17.61 -20.29
C SER A 110 -6.01 17.43 -18.77
N SER A 111 -6.59 16.37 -18.23
CA SER A 111 -6.52 16.06 -16.79
C SER A 111 -5.20 15.39 -16.37
N GLU A 112 -4.45 14.80 -17.30
CA GLU A 112 -3.19 14.09 -17.01
C GLU A 112 -2.15 15.00 -16.34
N ASP A 113 -1.98 16.23 -16.84
CA ASP A 113 -0.99 17.16 -16.31
C ASP A 113 -1.32 17.62 -14.88
N GLU A 114 -2.59 17.84 -14.57
CA GLU A 114 -3.04 18.20 -13.22
C GLU A 114 -2.86 17.03 -12.26
N LEU A 115 -3.23 15.81 -12.68
CA LEU A 115 -3.02 14.60 -11.90
C LEU A 115 -1.54 14.33 -11.63
N ARG A 116 -0.67 14.58 -12.63
CA ARG A 116 0.77 14.43 -12.50
C ARG A 116 1.33 15.41 -11.46
N LYS A 117 0.95 16.69 -11.54
CA LYS A 117 1.34 17.71 -10.55
C LYS A 117 0.86 17.36 -9.14
N MET A 118 -0.38 16.89 -9.01
CA MET A 118 -0.92 16.47 -7.70
C MET A 118 -0.19 15.24 -7.15
N ARG A 119 0.13 14.26 -7.99
CA ARG A 119 0.92 13.10 -7.59
C ARG A 119 2.30 13.50 -7.12
N ASP A 120 2.96 14.39 -7.87
CA ASP A 120 4.30 14.86 -7.53
C ASP A 120 4.28 15.68 -6.22
N SER A 121 3.25 16.53 -6.00
CA SER A 121 3.09 17.25 -4.72
C SER A 121 2.83 16.32 -3.53
N VAL A 122 2.02 15.26 -3.73
CA VAL A 122 1.77 14.25 -2.70
C VAL A 122 3.06 13.48 -2.39
N ALA A 123 3.87 13.15 -3.40
CA ALA A 123 5.16 12.51 -3.20
C ALA A 123 6.13 13.39 -2.41
N GLU A 124 6.21 14.69 -2.73
CA GLU A 124 7.01 15.66 -1.97
C GLU A 124 6.56 15.78 -0.51
N LEU A 125 5.25 15.90 -0.27
CA LEU A 125 4.67 15.95 1.08
C LEU A 125 4.95 14.67 1.85
N GLN A 126 4.87 13.51 1.20
CA GLN A 126 5.17 12.23 1.83
C GLN A 126 6.65 12.09 2.19
N MET A 127 7.55 12.53 1.30
CA MET A 127 8.98 12.60 1.62
C MET A 127 9.23 13.51 2.82
N PHE A 128 8.64 14.71 2.82
CA PHE A 128 8.77 15.64 3.93
C PHE A 128 8.23 15.06 5.24
N ALA A 129 7.05 14.45 5.23
CA ALA A 129 6.48 13.78 6.38
C ALA A 129 7.40 12.65 6.90
N SER A 130 7.98 11.84 6.01
CA SER A 130 8.92 10.78 6.38
C SER A 130 10.22 11.32 7.01
N SER A 131 10.68 12.49 6.55
CA SER A 131 11.86 13.15 7.14
C SER A 131 11.54 13.68 8.54
N LEU A 132 10.34 14.25 8.74
CA LEU A 132 9.86 14.74 10.02
C LEU A 132 9.66 13.61 11.03
N THR A 133 9.09 12.49 10.61
CA THR A 133 8.93 11.32 11.50
C THR A 133 10.28 10.75 11.89
N SER A 134 11.23 10.66 10.96
CA SER A 134 12.60 10.22 11.26
C SER A 134 13.26 11.16 12.27
N ARG A 135 13.16 12.48 12.07
CA ARG A 135 13.68 13.47 13.02
C ARG A 135 12.99 13.40 14.38
N LEU A 136 11.70 13.11 14.42
CA LEU A 136 10.96 12.91 15.66
C LEU A 136 11.46 11.68 16.41
N TYR A 137 11.71 10.56 15.71
CA TYR A 137 12.27 9.36 16.33
C TYR A 137 13.66 9.62 16.92
N GLU A 138 14.53 10.33 16.19
CA GLU A 138 15.84 10.76 16.72
C GLU A 138 15.68 11.58 18.00
N LEU A 139 14.81 12.59 17.99
CA LEU A 139 14.61 13.48 19.13
C LEU A 139 14.02 12.76 20.34
N VAL A 140 13.09 11.82 20.12
CA VAL A 140 12.53 10.98 21.18
C VAL A 140 13.63 10.08 21.76
N GLN A 141 14.50 9.52 20.91
CA GLN A 141 15.62 8.70 21.36
C GLN A 141 16.63 9.53 22.17
N GLU A 142 17.00 10.71 21.70
CA GLU A 142 17.85 11.67 22.43
C GLU A 142 17.23 12.02 23.79
N HIS A 143 15.93 12.31 23.83
CA HIS A 143 15.22 12.59 25.07
C HIS A 143 15.23 11.40 26.03
N LEU A 144 14.97 10.18 25.55
CA LEU A 144 15.05 8.96 26.36
C LEU A 144 16.46 8.73 26.88
N ASP A 145 17.48 8.95 26.06
CA ASP A 145 18.88 8.80 26.45
C ASP A 145 19.30 9.83 27.51
N LEU A 146 18.81 11.06 27.39
CA LEU A 146 18.96 12.09 28.42
C LEU A 146 18.17 11.77 29.70
N GLN A 147 17.01 11.13 29.59
CA GLN A 147 16.15 10.81 30.73
C GLN A 147 16.62 9.56 31.50
N LYS A 148 17.18 8.56 30.82
CA LYS A 148 17.75 7.33 31.42
C LYS A 148 18.58 7.59 32.69
N PRO A 149 19.56 8.52 32.70
CA PRO A 149 20.38 8.77 33.88
C PRO A 149 19.63 9.41 35.06
N TYR A 150 18.46 9.98 34.83
CA TYR A 150 17.58 10.57 35.84
C TYR A 150 16.41 9.66 36.20
N SER A 151 16.41 8.41 35.73
CA SER A 151 15.43 7.43 36.16
C SER A 151 15.51 7.21 37.68
N PRO A 152 14.36 7.14 38.38
CA PRO A 152 14.33 6.94 39.83
C PRO A 152 15.16 5.75 40.30
N MET A 153 15.20 4.68 39.50
CA MET A 153 15.95 3.47 39.82
C MET A 153 17.47 3.72 39.78
N LEU A 154 17.99 4.45 38.78
CA LEU A 154 19.41 4.79 38.70
C LEU A 154 19.81 5.80 39.79
N LEU A 155 18.94 6.78 40.08
CA LEU A 155 19.17 7.73 41.17
C LEU A 155 19.23 7.02 42.53
N LEU A 156 18.36 6.05 42.78
CA LEU A 156 18.42 5.20 43.98
C LEU A 156 19.70 4.36 44.03
N GLN A 157 20.12 3.79 42.90
CA GLN A 157 21.38 3.04 42.85
C GLN A 157 22.57 3.93 43.20
N ARG A 158 22.66 5.13 42.60
CA ARG A 158 23.71 6.11 42.93
C ARG A 158 23.70 6.48 44.41
N LEU A 159 22.52 6.65 45.01
CA LEU A 159 22.39 6.94 46.43
C LEU A 159 22.85 5.75 47.31
N ARG A 160 22.54 4.51 46.92
CA ARG A 160 23.04 3.31 47.61
C ARG A 160 24.56 3.19 47.51
N ASP A 161 25.12 3.49 46.35
CA ASP A 161 26.57 3.47 46.13
C ASP A 161 27.27 4.57 46.93
N GLU A 162 26.67 5.77 47.05
CA GLU A 162 27.15 6.83 47.95
C GLU A 162 27.15 6.38 49.42
N VAL A 163 26.08 5.72 49.88
CA VAL A 163 25.98 5.18 51.25
C VAL A 163 27.08 4.14 51.50
N LYS A 164 27.30 3.21 50.55
CA LYS A 164 28.39 2.22 50.65
C LYS A 164 29.76 2.88 50.67
N ALA A 165 30.01 3.86 49.79
CA ALA A 165 31.28 4.57 49.74
C ALA A 165 31.57 5.32 51.06
N LEU A 166 30.56 5.91 51.70
CA LEU A 166 30.71 6.53 53.01
C LEU A 166 31.03 5.52 54.12
N ASP A 167 30.47 4.32 54.05
CA ASP A 167 30.76 3.24 55.00
C ASP A 167 32.19 2.70 54.82
N GLU A 168 32.60 2.46 53.57
CA GLU A 168 33.98 2.07 53.23
C GLU A 168 35.00 3.16 53.62
N GLN A 169 34.64 4.43 53.47
CA GLN A 169 35.47 5.55 53.94
C GLN A 169 35.57 5.58 55.47
N ALA A 170 34.48 5.26 56.19
CA ALA A 170 34.50 5.18 57.65
C ALA A 170 35.35 4.01 58.14
N ASP A 171 35.24 2.87 57.48
CA ASP A 171 36.04 1.69 57.77
C ASP A 171 37.52 1.90 57.45
N SER A 172 37.85 2.54 56.33
CA SER A 172 39.25 2.83 55.98
C SER A 172 39.88 3.84 56.93
N THR A 173 39.15 4.90 57.33
CA THR A 173 39.63 5.87 58.33
C THR A 173 39.82 5.21 59.70
N ALA A 174 38.91 4.33 60.13
CA ALA A 174 39.06 3.58 61.37
C ALA A 174 40.26 2.60 61.32
N ARG A 175 40.43 1.86 60.22
CA ARG A 175 41.58 0.95 60.02
C ARG A 175 42.90 1.71 59.98
N ALA A 176 42.95 2.85 59.28
CA ALA A 176 44.14 3.69 59.22
C ALA A 176 44.52 4.26 60.59
N PHE A 177 43.53 4.64 61.41
CA PHE A 177 43.77 5.08 62.78
C PHE A 177 44.28 3.93 63.67
N MET A 178 43.72 2.71 63.54
CA MET A 178 44.19 1.53 64.29
C MET A 178 45.57 1.04 63.86
N ALA A 179 45.97 1.28 62.62
CA ALA A 179 47.28 0.87 62.08
C ALA A 179 48.43 1.80 62.50
N LYS A 180 48.14 2.97 63.09
CA LYS A 180 49.17 3.83 63.68
C LYS A 180 49.66 3.20 64.99
N GLU A 181 50.83 2.55 64.94
CA GLU A 181 51.50 1.95 66.11
C GLU A 181 52.29 2.97 66.97
N GLU A 182 52.33 4.24 66.57
CA GLU A 182 53.04 5.32 67.28
C GLU A 182 52.23 5.85 68.49
N ALA A 183 52.91 6.56 69.40
CA ALA A 183 52.27 7.18 70.56
C ALA A 183 51.28 8.27 70.09
N ILE A 184 50.01 7.90 69.93
CA ILE A 184 48.95 8.77 69.43
C ILE A 184 48.80 9.97 70.37
N GLU A 185 49.09 11.17 69.88
CA GLU A 185 48.85 12.39 70.63
C GLU A 185 47.35 12.62 70.85
N PHE A 186 47.00 13.18 72.00
CA PHE A 186 45.59 13.47 72.35
C PHE A 186 44.89 14.36 71.31
N ALA A 187 45.63 15.28 70.67
CA ALA A 187 45.12 16.13 69.60
C ALA A 187 44.73 15.32 68.34
N GLU A 188 45.54 14.34 67.93
CA GLU A 188 45.22 13.47 66.80
C GLU A 188 44.01 12.57 67.07
N CYS A 189 43.85 12.12 68.32
CA CYS A 189 42.66 11.42 68.78
C CYS A 189 41.39 12.28 68.64
N GLU A 190 41.44 13.54 69.09
CA GLU A 190 40.29 14.43 68.99
C GLU A 190 39.90 14.72 67.54
N ASP A 191 40.89 14.91 66.66
CA ASP A 191 40.66 15.21 65.25
C ASP A 191 40.12 13.99 64.49
N PHE A 192 40.61 12.79 64.80
CA PHE A 192 40.02 11.54 64.32
C PHE A 192 38.56 11.40 64.77
N VAL A 193 38.27 11.60 66.05
CA VAL A 193 36.90 11.48 66.58
C VAL A 193 35.97 12.50 65.92
N LYS A 194 36.42 13.74 65.69
CA LYS A 194 35.66 14.76 64.97
C LYS A 194 35.38 14.32 63.52
N ALA A 195 36.40 13.88 62.79
CA ALA A 195 36.26 13.45 61.40
C ALA A 195 35.37 12.20 61.25
N TYR A 196 35.56 11.20 62.11
CA TYR A 196 34.78 9.97 62.11
C TYR A 196 33.31 10.21 62.48
N LYS A 197 33.04 11.08 63.46
CA LYS A 197 31.67 11.50 63.80
C LYS A 197 31.00 12.21 62.63
N GLN A 198 31.69 13.13 61.96
CA GLN A 198 31.14 13.81 60.77
C GLN A 198 30.81 12.82 59.65
N LEU A 199 31.67 11.83 59.42
CA LEU A 199 31.46 10.81 58.40
C LEU A 199 30.27 9.90 58.74
N ARG A 200 30.14 9.47 59.99
CA ARG A 200 28.98 8.67 60.46
C ARG A 200 27.66 9.46 60.45
N LEU A 201 27.70 10.76 60.76
CA LEU A 201 26.53 11.63 60.61
C LEU A 201 26.07 11.72 59.15
N ARG A 202 27.00 11.89 58.22
CA ARG A 202 26.69 11.89 56.77
C ARG A 202 26.15 10.55 56.31
N PHE A 203 26.75 9.44 56.75
CA PHE A 203 26.27 8.09 56.47
C PHE A 203 24.82 7.90 56.91
N HIS A 204 24.49 8.16 58.19
CA HIS A 204 23.13 7.95 58.69
C HIS A 204 22.11 8.90 58.05
N SER A 205 22.51 10.14 57.75
CA SER A 205 21.67 11.07 56.99
C SER A 205 21.37 10.54 55.58
N SER A 206 22.39 10.03 54.88
CA SER A 206 22.25 9.46 53.54
C SER A 206 21.47 8.15 53.53
N GLU A 207 21.69 7.29 54.54
CA GLU A 207 20.97 6.03 54.74
C GLU A 207 19.48 6.28 55.02
N ALA A 208 19.15 7.26 55.86
CA ALA A 208 17.76 7.65 56.11
C ALA A 208 17.08 8.16 54.83
N ARG A 209 17.77 8.98 54.03
CA ARG A 209 17.29 9.40 52.71
C ARG A 209 17.07 8.21 51.77
N CYS A 210 18.00 7.25 51.74
CA CYS A 210 17.89 6.05 50.90
C CYS A 210 16.69 5.19 51.29
N ARG A 211 16.48 4.95 52.59
CA ARG A 211 15.34 4.17 53.09
C ARG A 211 14.00 4.81 52.75
N LEU A 212 13.89 6.14 52.89
CA LEU A 212 12.69 6.90 52.51
C LEU A 212 12.45 6.85 51.00
N ALA A 213 13.51 7.05 50.20
CA ALA A 213 13.42 6.99 48.75
C ALA A 213 13.05 5.57 48.24
N ASP A 214 13.60 4.53 48.85
CA ASP A 214 13.23 3.13 48.57
C ASP A 214 11.77 2.82 48.92
N ALA A 215 11.28 3.32 50.06
CA ALA A 215 9.88 3.20 50.44
C ALA A 215 8.95 3.92 49.44
N ALA A 216 9.34 5.12 49.01
CA ALA A 216 8.59 5.91 48.03
C ALA A 216 8.60 5.30 46.62
N TYR A 217 9.68 4.60 46.24
CA TYR A 217 9.74 3.86 44.98
C TYR A 217 8.89 2.59 45.03
N ARG A 218 8.92 1.83 46.12
CA ARG A 218 8.08 0.63 46.32
C ARG A 218 6.59 0.95 46.39
N SER A 219 6.22 2.12 46.93
CA SER A 219 4.83 2.58 46.97
C SER A 219 4.33 3.15 45.64
N GLY A 220 5.18 3.24 44.61
CA GLY A 220 4.84 3.81 43.31
C GLY A 220 4.77 5.34 43.28
N SER A 221 5.07 6.01 44.40
CA SER A 221 5.09 7.48 44.49
C SER A 221 6.23 8.10 43.66
N LEU A 222 7.30 7.35 43.41
CA LEU A 222 8.38 7.70 42.49
C LEU A 222 8.24 6.90 41.20
N SER A 223 7.15 7.11 40.45
CA SER A 223 7.02 6.55 39.10
C SER A 223 7.75 7.44 38.09
N GLY A 224 8.77 6.88 37.45
CA GLY A 224 9.41 7.44 36.26
C GLY A 224 9.10 6.53 35.06
N VAL A 225 9.45 6.98 33.85
CA VAL A 225 9.27 6.20 32.62
C VAL A 225 9.83 4.78 32.83
N PRO A 226 9.03 3.72 32.61
CA PRO A 226 9.49 2.35 32.78
C PRO A 226 10.65 2.10 31.80
N LEU A 227 11.81 1.75 32.35
CA LEU A 227 12.98 1.36 31.55
C LEU A 227 12.86 -0.07 30.98
N SER A 228 11.73 -0.75 31.20
CA SER A 228 11.45 -2.07 30.61
C SER A 228 11.09 -1.91 29.13
N LEU A 229 12.12 -1.80 28.30
CA LEU A 229 12.11 -2.25 26.91
C LEU A 229 12.65 -3.68 26.86
N ASP A 230 12.05 -4.59 27.63
CA ASP A 230 12.19 -6.03 27.38
C ASP A 230 11.00 -6.43 26.51
N ARG A 231 11.28 -6.64 25.22
CA ARG A 231 10.44 -7.38 24.27
C ARG A 231 10.95 -8.81 24.20
#